data_AF-A0A419GXC1-F1
#
_entry.id   AF-A0A419GXC1-F1
#
_cell.length_a   1.000
_cell.length_b   1.000
_cell.length_c   1.000
_cell.angle_alpha   90.00
_cell.angle_beta   90.00
_cell.angle_gamma   90.00
#
_symmetry.space_group_name_H-M   'P 1'
#
loop_
_entity.id
_entity.type
_entity.pdbx_description
1 polymer ?
#
loop_
_entity_poly.entity_id
_entity_poly.type
_entity_poly.pdbx_seq_one_letter_code
_entity_poly.pdbx_strand_id
1 'polypeptide(L)'
;MQHVWPELTGDTLAASLPEARRIYTYNGNCFDLKVVRQHLGVDLLDHYKSRDLMYDCRQRGLTGGLKAVERLLGIERSQPPLSNAEIQQCWTRWKHRQDEGSLRRLLKYNEEDVMNLVLLRERLGV
;
A
#
# COMPACT_ATOMS: atom_id res chain seq x y z
N MET A 1 10.41 7.56 5.68
CA MET A 1 9.57 8.64 5.14
C MET A 1 8.71 8.03 4.03
N GLN A 2 7.40 8.21 4.10
CA GLN A 2 6.47 7.79 3.04
C GLN A 2 6.41 8.89 1.98
N HIS A 3 6.29 8.50 0.71
CA HIS A 3 6.13 9.43 -0.40
C HIS A 3 4.66 9.48 -0.81
N VAL A 4 4.13 10.67 -1.00
CA VAL A 4 2.77 10.95 -1.47
C VAL A 4 2.88 11.78 -2.74
N TRP A 5 2.04 11.49 -3.73
CA TRP A 5 2.02 12.24 -4.98
C TRP A 5 1.75 13.72 -4.68
N PRO A 6 2.57 14.67 -5.17
CA PRO A 6 2.48 16.09 -4.76
C PRO A 6 1.14 16.75 -5.08
N GLU A 7 0.45 16.28 -6.12
CA GLU A 7 -0.82 16.85 -6.59
C GLU A 7 -2.04 16.15 -5.97
N LEU A 8 -1.83 15.11 -5.16
CA LEU A 8 -2.93 14.41 -4.50
C LEU A 8 -3.49 15.28 -3.37
N THR A 9 -4.81 15.47 -3.39
CA THR A 9 -5.56 16.22 -2.37
C THR A 9 -6.65 15.35 -1.75
N GLY A 10 -7.16 15.77 -0.60
CA GLY A 10 -8.32 15.14 0.05
C GLY A 10 -9.52 15.04 -0.89
N ASP A 11 -9.80 16.10 -1.65
CA ASP A 11 -10.92 16.15 -2.59
C ASP A 11 -10.74 15.16 -3.75
N THR A 12 -9.55 15.10 -4.36
CA THR A 12 -9.26 14.13 -5.43
C THR A 12 -9.35 12.69 -4.94
N LEU A 13 -8.93 12.43 -3.70
CA LEU A 13 -9.10 11.13 -3.08
C LEU A 13 -10.58 10.82 -2.90
N ALA A 14 -11.33 11.70 -2.23
CA ALA A 14 -12.76 11.52 -1.96
C ALA A 14 -13.57 11.28 -3.24
N ALA A 15 -13.27 12.00 -4.32
CA ALA A 15 -13.93 11.82 -5.62
C ALA A 15 -13.61 10.47 -6.30
N SER A 16 -12.47 9.85 -5.98
CA SER A 16 -12.05 8.55 -6.53
C SER A 16 -12.53 7.35 -5.73
N LEU A 17 -12.98 7.57 -4.49
CA LEU A 17 -13.32 6.50 -3.57
C LEU A 17 -14.65 5.82 -3.98
N PRO A 18 -14.68 4.50 -4.13
CA PRO A 18 -15.89 3.79 -4.52
C PRO A 18 -16.89 3.72 -3.35
N GLU A 19 -18.16 3.47 -3.67
CA GLU A 19 -19.12 3.03 -2.66
C GLU A 19 -18.75 1.62 -2.18
N ALA A 20 -18.08 1.57 -1.04
CA ALA A 20 -17.70 0.33 -0.37
C ALA A 20 -17.92 0.46 1.14
N ARG A 21 -18.09 -0.66 1.83
CA ARG A 21 -18.28 -0.68 3.30
C ARG A 21 -16.98 -0.94 4.07
N ARG A 22 -15.95 -1.41 3.39
CA ARG A 22 -14.72 -1.92 4.01
C ARG A 22 -13.51 -1.61 3.16
N ILE A 23 -12.45 -1.16 3.82
CA ILE A 23 -11.11 -1.02 3.26
C ILE A 23 -10.21 -2.13 3.81
N TYR A 24 -9.45 -2.78 2.95
CA TYR A 24 -8.46 -3.78 3.33
C TYR A 24 -7.07 -3.15 3.26
N THR A 25 -6.26 -3.37 4.30
CA THR A 25 -4.88 -2.85 4.37
C THR A 25 -3.92 -3.93 4.88
N TYR A 26 -2.61 -3.66 4.84
CA TYR A 26 -1.62 -4.45 5.56
C TYR A 26 -0.75 -3.51 6.40
N ASN A 27 -0.94 -3.54 7.72
CA ASN A 27 -0.41 -2.57 8.68
C ASN A 27 -0.94 -1.13 8.48
N GLY A 28 -2.04 -0.96 7.74
CA GLY A 28 -2.58 0.36 7.42
C GLY A 28 -3.20 1.08 8.61
N ASN A 29 -3.71 0.34 9.59
CA ASN A 29 -4.24 0.95 10.82
C ASN A 29 -3.16 1.72 11.61
N CYS A 30 -1.92 1.26 11.52
CA CYS A 30 -0.79 1.88 12.19
C CYS A 30 0.03 2.79 11.28
N PHE A 31 -0.17 2.74 9.96
CA PHE A 31 0.65 3.41 8.97
C PHE A 31 -0.20 4.15 7.92
N ASP A 32 -0.70 3.46 6.88
CA ASP A 32 -1.31 4.07 5.68
C ASP A 32 -2.45 5.04 6.03
N LEU A 33 -3.39 4.64 6.88
CA LEU A 33 -4.55 5.46 7.25
C LEU A 33 -4.13 6.73 7.99
N LYS A 34 -3.08 6.64 8.82
CA LYS A 34 -2.51 7.82 9.50
C LYS A 34 -1.83 8.74 8.51
N VAL A 35 -1.08 8.20 7.55
CA VAL A 35 -0.42 8.98 6.49
C VAL A 35 -1.46 9.73 5.67
N VAL A 36 -2.52 9.05 5.22
CA VAL A 36 -3.63 9.65 4.47
C VAL A 36 -4.26 10.80 5.26
N ARG A 37 -4.61 10.56 6.52
CA ARG A 37 -5.20 11.60 7.39
C ARG A 37 -4.26 12.79 7.57
N GLN A 38 -2.98 12.55 7.81
CA GLN A 38 -2.00 13.61 8.06
C GLN A 38 -1.67 14.44 6.81
N HIS A 39 -1.60 13.81 5.63
CA HIS A 39 -1.18 14.48 4.40
C HIS A 39 -2.35 15.07 3.61
N LEU A 40 -3.52 14.42 3.66
CA LEU A 40 -4.67 14.78 2.84
C LEU A 40 -5.83 15.36 3.65
N GLY A 41 -5.75 15.34 4.98
CA GLY A 41 -6.81 15.87 5.86
C GLY A 41 -8.09 15.04 5.88
N VAL A 42 -8.09 13.85 5.27
CA VAL A 42 -9.26 12.95 5.19
C VAL A 42 -9.06 11.74 6.09
N ASP A 43 -10.02 11.45 6.96
CA ASP A 43 -10.04 10.20 7.71
C ASP A 43 -10.93 9.17 6.99
N LEU A 44 -10.29 8.17 6.38
CA LEU A 44 -11.02 7.11 5.67
C LEU A 44 -11.90 6.28 6.62
N LEU A 45 -11.64 6.29 7.93
CA LEU A 45 -12.45 5.54 8.88
C LEU A 45 -13.83 6.17 9.14
N ASP A 46 -14.05 7.41 8.72
CA ASP A 46 -15.37 8.05 8.78
C ASP A 46 -16.38 7.40 7.82
N HIS A 47 -15.88 6.76 6.75
CA HIS A 47 -16.70 6.16 5.70
C HIS A 47 -16.53 4.64 5.58
N TYR A 48 -15.37 4.10 5.97
CA TYR A 48 -15.03 2.68 5.76
C TYR A 48 -14.67 1.99 7.07
N LYS A 49 -15.13 0.74 7.22
CA LYS A 49 -14.56 -0.15 8.25
C LYS A 49 -13.21 -0.66 7.77
N SER A 50 -12.14 -0.46 8.53
CA SER A 50 -10.85 -1.05 8.19
C SER A 50 -10.79 -2.53 8.60
N ARG A 51 -10.25 -3.37 7.72
CA ARG A 51 -9.77 -4.71 8.02
C ARG A 51 -8.30 -4.82 7.63
N ASP A 52 -7.45 -4.86 8.64
CA ASP A 52 -6.01 -4.92 8.46
C ASP A 52 -5.52 -6.38 8.46
N LEU A 53 -5.12 -6.84 7.28
CA LEU A 53 -4.71 -8.22 7.00
C LEU A 53 -3.45 -8.61 7.76
N MET A 54 -2.64 -7.65 8.25
CA MET A 54 -1.49 -7.99 9.09
C MET A 54 -1.95 -8.70 10.38
N TYR A 55 -3.08 -8.29 10.98
CA TYR A 55 -3.61 -8.96 12.16
C TYR A 55 -4.21 -10.33 11.81
N ASP A 56 -4.90 -10.43 10.67
CA ASP A 56 -5.40 -11.72 10.15
C ASP A 56 -4.25 -12.70 9.90
N CYS A 57 -3.10 -12.24 9.38
CA CYS A 57 -1.88 -13.02 9.20
C CYS A 57 -1.28 -13.48 10.55
N ARG A 58 -1.13 -12.55 11.51
CA ARG A 58 -0.56 -12.85 12.83
C ARG A 58 -1.35 -13.92 13.59
N GLN A 59 -2.68 -13.89 13.49
CA GLN A 59 -3.54 -14.93 14.08
C GLN A 59 -3.28 -16.33 13.53
N ARG A 60 -2.72 -16.42 12.32
CA ARG A 60 -2.36 -17.68 11.63
C ARG A 60 -0.86 -17.98 11.70
N GLY A 61 -0.10 -17.29 12.55
CA GLY A 61 1.35 -17.47 12.69
C GLY A 61 2.19 -16.88 11.55
N LEU A 62 1.57 -16.16 10.60
CA LEU A 62 2.28 -15.48 9.52
C LEU A 62 2.76 -14.12 10.02
N THR A 63 4.08 -13.95 10.14
CA THR A 63 4.70 -12.75 10.70
C THR A 63 5.67 -12.10 9.72
N GLY A 64 5.93 -10.80 9.94
CA GLY A 64 6.81 -10.00 9.09
C GLY A 64 6.05 -8.99 8.21
N GLY A 65 6.78 -8.35 7.30
CA GLY A 65 6.20 -7.43 6.32
C GLY A 65 5.43 -8.18 5.23
N LEU A 66 4.58 -7.46 4.49
CA LEU A 66 3.74 -7.99 3.41
C LEU A 66 4.51 -8.94 2.49
N LYS A 67 5.70 -8.54 2.06
CA LYS A 67 6.55 -9.27 1.11
C LYS A 67 7.04 -10.61 1.66
N ALA A 68 7.25 -10.70 2.97
CA ALA A 68 7.62 -11.96 3.60
C ALA A 68 6.43 -12.91 3.63
N VAL A 69 5.24 -12.40 3.97
CA VAL A 69 4.01 -13.17 4.02
C VAL A 69 3.58 -13.65 2.63
N GLU A 70 3.68 -12.81 1.60
CA GLU A 70 3.42 -13.20 0.22
C GLU A 70 4.25 -14.40 -0.21
N ARG A 71 5.56 -14.39 0.08
CA ARG A 71 6.44 -15.53 -0.21
C ARG A 71 6.02 -16.79 0.56
N LEU A 72 5.67 -16.67 1.84
CA LEU A 72 5.19 -17.81 2.63
C LEU A 72 3.89 -18.41 2.08
N LEU A 73 3.07 -17.60 1.42
CA LEU A 73 1.80 -18.02 0.82
C LEU A 73 1.90 -18.37 -0.68
N GLY A 74 3.09 -18.28 -1.28
CA GLY A 74 3.29 -18.52 -2.72
C GLY A 74 2.55 -17.50 -3.58
N ILE A 75 2.48 -16.24 -3.15
CA ILE A 75 1.98 -15.12 -3.95
C ILE A 75 3.18 -14.56 -4.73
N GLU A 76 3.13 -14.71 -6.04
CA GLU A 76 4.20 -14.28 -6.94
C GLU A 76 4.10 -12.79 -7.26
N ARG A 77 5.26 -12.17 -7.49
CA ARG A 77 5.38 -10.79 -7.98
C ARG A 77 6.04 -10.83 -9.35
N SER A 78 5.62 -9.94 -10.23
CA SER A 78 6.20 -9.80 -11.58
C SER A 78 7.64 -9.32 -11.55
N GLN A 79 8.04 -8.61 -10.48
CA GLN A 79 9.40 -8.13 -10.26
C GLN A 79 9.83 -8.30 -8.80
N PRO A 80 11.14 -8.39 -8.51
CA PRO A 80 11.64 -8.36 -7.15
C PRO A 80 11.18 -7.08 -6.43
N PRO A 81 10.74 -7.17 -5.16
CA PRO A 81 10.34 -6.00 -4.40
C PRO A 81 11.53 -5.07 -4.17
N LEU A 82 11.27 -3.75 -4.23
CA LEU A 82 12.28 -2.73 -3.98
C LEU A 82 12.62 -2.68 -2.48
N SER A 83 13.91 -2.52 -2.18
CA SER A 83 14.38 -2.15 -0.84
C SER A 83 14.02 -0.69 -0.52
N ASN A 84 14.04 -0.34 0.77
CA ASN A 84 13.80 1.04 1.21
C ASN A 84 14.77 2.03 0.55
N ALA A 85 16.04 1.65 0.38
CA ALA A 85 17.04 2.50 -0.26
C ALA A 85 16.72 2.73 -1.75
N GLU A 86 16.29 1.69 -2.46
CA GLU A 86 15.88 1.80 -3.86
C GLU A 86 14.63 2.66 -4.02
N ILE A 87 13.66 2.55 -3.11
CA ILE A 87 12.45 3.40 -3.11
C ILE A 87 12.86 4.87 -2.98
N GLN A 88 13.72 5.20 -2.01
CA GLN A 88 14.21 6.58 -1.83
C GLN A 88 14.98 7.08 -3.05
N GLN A 89 15.82 6.23 -3.64
CA GLN A 89 16.59 6.58 -4.83
C GLN A 89 15.68 6.83 -6.04
N CYS A 90 14.72 5.94 -6.31
CA CYS A 90 13.79 6.10 -7.41
C CYS A 90 12.95 7.36 -7.26
N TRP A 91 12.46 7.63 -6.04
CA TRP A 91 11.67 8.83 -5.79
C TRP A 91 12.49 10.11 -6.00
N THR A 92 13.73 10.13 -5.50
CA THR A 92 14.66 11.26 -5.68
C THR A 92 14.95 11.50 -7.16
N ARG A 93 15.23 10.42 -7.92
CA ARG A 93 15.48 10.52 -9.36
C ARG A 93 14.28 11.05 -10.12
N TRP A 94 13.09 10.54 -9.84
CA TRP A 94 11.87 11.06 -10.45
C TRP A 94 11.67 12.55 -10.09
N LYS A 95 11.68 12.89 -8.80
CA LYS A 95 11.41 14.26 -8.33
C LYS A 95 12.39 15.30 -8.88
N HIS A 96 13.68 14.97 -8.97
CA HIS A 96 14.72 15.93 -9.35
C HIS A 96 15.14 15.86 -10.82
N ARG A 97 14.90 14.74 -11.50
CA ARG A 97 15.39 14.50 -12.86
C ARG A 97 14.28 14.08 -13.83
N GLN A 98 13.02 14.02 -13.39
CA GLN A 98 11.90 13.52 -14.18
C GLN A 98 12.20 12.15 -14.78
N ASP A 99 12.87 11.29 -14.01
CA ASP A 99 13.20 9.93 -14.42
C ASP A 99 11.94 9.05 -14.41
N GLU A 100 11.29 8.98 -15.57
CA GLU A 100 10.10 8.17 -15.83
C GLU A 100 10.34 6.67 -15.59
N GLY A 101 11.57 6.18 -15.77
CA GLY A 101 11.91 4.79 -15.47
C GLY A 101 11.84 4.50 -13.97
N SER A 102 12.35 5.42 -13.16
CA SER A 102 12.23 5.35 -11.70
C SER A 102 10.77 5.45 -11.23
N LEU A 103 9.98 6.33 -11.84
CA LEU A 103 8.55 6.44 -11.54
C LEU A 103 7.80 5.15 -11.86
N ARG A 104 7.99 4.58 -13.06
CA ARG A 104 7.35 3.33 -13.46
C ARG A 104 7.66 2.18 -12.51
N ARG A 105 8.92 2.08 -12.03
CA ARG A 105 9.30 1.05 -11.03
C ARG A 105 8.58 1.24 -9.70
N LEU A 106 8.45 2.49 -9.22
CA LEU A 106 7.72 2.79 -7.99
C LEU A 106 6.24 2.49 -8.10
N LEU A 107 5.61 2.92 -9.19
CA LEU A 107 4.19 2.67 -9.45
C LEU A 107 3.93 1.17 -9.56
N LYS A 108 4.78 0.41 -10.27
CA LYS A 108 4.63 -1.04 -10.36
C LYS A 108 4.76 -1.73 -9.01
N TYR A 109 5.75 -1.34 -8.21
CA TYR A 109 5.93 -1.85 -6.86
C TYR A 109 4.70 -1.59 -5.97
N ASN A 110 4.17 -0.36 -6.02
CA ASN A 110 3.00 0.04 -5.23
C ASN A 110 1.70 -0.62 -5.72
N GLU A 111 1.53 -0.76 -7.03
CA GLU A 111 0.43 -1.51 -7.64
C GLU A 111 0.40 -2.95 -7.12
N GLU A 112 1.53 -3.66 -7.16
CA GLU A 112 1.61 -5.03 -6.65
C GLU A 112 1.30 -5.11 -5.16
N ASP A 113 1.70 -4.12 -4.36
CA ASP A 113 1.34 -4.08 -2.93
C ASP A 113 -0.17 -4.04 -2.70
N VAL A 114 -0.91 -3.32 -3.55
CA VAL A 114 -2.37 -3.21 -3.44
C VAL A 114 -3.05 -4.45 -4.02
N MET A 115 -2.66 -4.88 -5.22
CA MET A 115 -3.26 -6.03 -5.90
C MET A 115 -3.04 -7.32 -5.11
N ASN A 116 -1.87 -7.48 -4.49
CA ASN A 116 -1.60 -8.67 -3.69
C ASN A 116 -2.40 -8.71 -2.39
N LEU A 117 -3.00 -7.61 -1.90
CA LEU A 117 -3.94 -7.68 -0.78
C LEU A 117 -5.19 -8.48 -1.14
N VAL A 118 -5.61 -8.48 -2.40
CA VAL A 118 -6.73 -9.28 -2.89
C VAL A 118 -6.38 -10.76 -2.77
N LEU A 119 -5.22 -11.16 -3.30
CA LEU A 119 -4.72 -12.53 -3.24
C LEU A 119 -4.50 -12.97 -1.79
N LEU A 120 -3.89 -12.10 -0.97
CA LEU A 120 -3.66 -12.37 0.45
C LEU A 120 -4.98 -12.61 1.18
N ARG A 121 -5.98 -11.76 0.96
CA ARG A 121 -7.32 -11.91 1.53
C ARG A 121 -7.94 -13.26 1.13
N GLU A 122 -7.85 -13.64 -0.14
CA GLU A 122 -8.35 -14.92 -0.64
C GLU A 122 -7.65 -16.11 0.03
N ARG A 123 -6.32 -16.07 0.14
CA ARG A 123 -5.54 -17.14 0.81
C ARG A 123 -5.85 -17.26 2.31
N LEU A 124 -6.24 -16.16 2.95
CA LEU A 124 -6.64 -16.14 4.35
C LEU A 124 -8.11 -16.54 4.54
N GLY A 125 -8.96 -16.43 3.50
CA GLY A 125 -10.40 -16.70 3.56
C GLY A 125 -11.19 -15.67 4.36
N VAL A 126 -10.90 -14.37 4.16
CA VAL A 126 -11.41 -13.25 5.00
C VAL A 126 -12.02 -12.06 4.24
#